data_AF-A0A945FM01-F1
#
_entry.id   AF-A0A945FM01-F1
#
_cell.length_a   1.000
_cell.length_b   1.000
_cell.length_c   1.000
_cell.angle_alpha   90.00
_cell.angle_beta   90.00
_cell.angle_gamma   90.00
#
_symmetry.space_group_name_H-M   'P 1'
#
loop_
_entity.id
_entity.type
_entity.pdbx_description
1 polymer ?
#
loop_
_entity_poly.entity_id
_entity_poly.type
_entity_poly.pdbx_seq_one_letter_code
_entity_poly.pdbx_strand_id
1 'polypeptide(L)'
;MSKGLFGLLLAIVLFAQADAATVLLTDGSVLKGEVISEAEDKIVIQTVLGDLTVDRRLIQMFEQEKSAIEGTDEAVLQVELSDAFGKMEDLVAHALIATVSGADTAAFYRALDRSKKGDFLAQFWQRHNPMVLKYYYGYYLGQRHYTVSDAYFERGNLIPKLYRTRADAPDKSMTEKAHRLLDKAVIAQPKDKVALCALAYVKLERDDVEAAESLFLKALQKDRKFVEARNGRALAFLKLPGRKNKAMNLAHEAVALDREYVGALYTRAMCHLARVGTDRVD
;
A
#
# COMPACT_ATOMS: atom_id res chain seq x y z
N MET A 1 -48.17 -67.21 15.58
CA MET A 1 -48.23 -65.87 14.96
C MET A 1 -47.58 -64.87 15.90
N SER A 2 -46.41 -64.36 15.54
CA SER A 2 -45.90 -63.01 15.85
C SER A 2 -44.41 -62.99 15.49
N LYS A 3 -44.10 -62.32 14.38
CA LYS A 3 -42.75 -61.94 13.96
C LYS A 3 -42.57 -60.46 14.33
N GLY A 4 -41.36 -60.06 14.68
CA GLY A 4 -40.90 -58.67 14.64
C GLY A 4 -39.97 -58.36 15.79
N LEU A 5 -38.93 -57.54 15.66
CA LEU A 5 -38.31 -56.90 14.50
C LEU A 5 -36.96 -56.43 15.05
N PHE A 6 -35.83 -56.89 14.50
CA PHE A 6 -34.50 -56.43 14.90
C PHE A 6 -34.31 -55.01 14.34
N GLY A 7 -34.25 -54.01 15.22
CA GLY A 7 -33.93 -52.64 14.85
C GLY A 7 -32.44 -52.50 14.53
N LEU A 8 -32.11 -52.44 13.25
CA LEU A 8 -30.78 -52.07 12.78
C LEU A 8 -30.64 -50.54 12.92
N LEU A 9 -29.82 -50.08 13.87
CA LEU A 9 -29.47 -48.67 13.98
C LEU A 9 -28.48 -48.34 12.85
N LEU A 10 -29.00 -47.78 11.75
CA LEU A 10 -28.20 -47.26 10.65
C LEU A 10 -27.55 -45.95 11.13
N ALA A 11 -26.29 -46.00 11.54
CA ALA A 11 -25.49 -44.81 11.76
C ALA A 11 -25.25 -44.13 10.40
N ILE A 12 -26.03 -43.10 10.10
CA ILE A 12 -25.78 -42.21 8.97
C ILE A 12 -24.55 -41.39 9.35
N VAL A 13 -23.38 -41.80 8.85
CA VAL A 13 -22.19 -40.95 8.83
C VAL A 13 -22.46 -39.90 7.76
N LEU A 14 -22.91 -38.72 8.19
CA LEU A 14 -22.87 -37.51 7.38
C LEU A 14 -21.38 -37.20 7.12
N PHE A 15 -20.88 -37.57 5.95
CA PHE A 15 -19.66 -36.95 5.43
C PHE A 15 -20.00 -35.48 5.23
N ALA A 16 -19.53 -34.62 6.13
CA ALA A 16 -19.48 -33.19 5.88
C ALA A 16 -18.68 -33.03 4.58
N GLN A 17 -19.30 -32.46 3.55
CA GLN A 17 -18.58 -32.02 2.37
C GLN A 17 -17.54 -31.02 2.87
N ALA A 18 -16.26 -31.39 2.77
CA ALA A 18 -15.19 -30.52 3.18
C ALA A 18 -15.03 -29.47 2.07
N ASP A 19 -15.40 -28.23 2.38
CA ASP A 19 -15.33 -27.16 1.40
C ASP A 19 -13.86 -26.77 1.18
N ALA A 20 -13.47 -26.66 -0.07
CA ALA A 20 -12.15 -26.16 -0.44
C ALA A 20 -12.01 -24.72 0.07
N ALA A 21 -10.90 -24.44 0.75
CA ALA A 21 -10.57 -23.13 1.26
C ALA A 21 -9.15 -22.70 0.92
N THR A 22 -9.02 -21.40 0.71
CA THR A 22 -7.74 -20.71 0.58
C THR A 22 -7.64 -19.63 1.65
N VAL A 23 -6.60 -19.69 2.47
CA VAL A 23 -6.41 -18.85 3.64
C VAL A 23 -5.13 -18.07 3.50
N LEU A 24 -5.25 -16.74 3.47
CA LEU A 24 -4.12 -15.83 3.54
C LEU A 24 -3.84 -15.52 5.00
N LEU A 25 -2.62 -15.83 5.44
CA LEU A 25 -2.14 -15.49 6.77
C LEU A 25 -1.55 -14.08 6.82
N THR A 26 -1.52 -13.52 8.02
CA THR A 26 -0.98 -12.18 8.29
C THR A 26 0.51 -12.04 8.01
N ASP A 27 1.27 -13.12 7.87
CA ASP A 27 2.66 -13.08 7.44
C ASP A 27 2.84 -13.10 5.91
N GLY A 28 1.73 -13.19 5.17
CA GLY A 28 1.67 -13.27 3.72
C GLY A 28 1.61 -14.69 3.17
N SER A 29 1.72 -15.72 4.01
CA SER A 29 1.64 -17.12 3.58
C SER A 29 0.23 -17.49 3.14
N VAL A 30 0.11 -18.37 2.14
CA VAL A 30 -1.18 -18.89 1.67
C VAL A 30 -1.27 -20.37 1.97
N LEU A 31 -2.32 -20.76 2.70
CA LEU A 31 -2.68 -22.15 2.93
C LEU A 31 -3.83 -22.54 1.99
N LYS A 32 -3.72 -23.70 1.35
CA LYS A 32 -4.77 -24.30 0.52
C LYS A 32 -5.11 -25.66 1.07
N GLY A 33 -6.38 -25.96 1.18
CA GLY A 33 -6.84 -27.21 1.76
C GLY A 33 -8.35 -27.29 1.90
N GLU A 34 -8.82 -28.27 2.66
CA GLU A 34 -10.24 -28.44 2.96
C GLU A 34 -10.50 -28.06 4.42
N VAL A 35 -11.59 -27.34 4.68
CA VAL A 35 -11.94 -26.93 6.05
C VAL A 35 -12.52 -28.14 6.80
N ILE A 36 -11.80 -28.60 7.83
CA ILE A 36 -12.25 -29.72 8.67
C ILE A 36 -13.16 -29.21 9.80
N SER A 37 -12.81 -28.08 10.41
CA SER A 37 -13.63 -27.47 11.47
C SER A 37 -13.37 -25.97 11.62
N GLU A 38 -14.41 -25.23 11.97
CA GLU A 38 -14.35 -23.82 12.34
C GLU A 38 -14.84 -23.61 13.77
N ALA A 39 -14.05 -22.90 14.55
CA ALA A 39 -14.44 -22.34 15.84
C ALA A 39 -14.32 -20.81 15.81
N GLU A 40 -14.75 -20.15 16.89
CA GLU A 40 -14.72 -18.69 17.02
C GLU A 40 -13.29 -18.13 16.98
N ASP A 41 -12.29 -18.88 17.47
CA ASP A 41 -10.91 -18.44 17.61
C ASP A 41 -9.93 -19.14 16.65
N LYS A 42 -10.34 -20.23 15.99
CA LYS A 42 -9.45 -21.05 15.15
C LYS A 42 -10.18 -21.76 14.01
N ILE A 43 -9.41 -22.10 12.97
CA ILE A 43 -9.84 -22.93 11.84
C ILE A 43 -8.87 -24.09 11.70
N VAL A 44 -9.39 -25.29 11.42
CA VAL A 44 -8.58 -26.47 11.10
C VAL A 44 -8.71 -26.77 9.61
N ILE A 45 -7.58 -26.80 8.92
CA ILE A 45 -7.50 -26.96 7.47
C ILE A 45 -6.68 -28.22 7.16
N GLN A 46 -7.26 -29.14 6.40
CA GLN A 46 -6.52 -30.28 5.85
C GLN A 46 -5.70 -29.82 4.67
N THR A 47 -4.38 -29.82 4.81
CA THR A 47 -3.46 -29.45 3.72
C THR A 47 -2.68 -30.66 3.23
N VAL A 48 -1.91 -30.50 2.15
CA VAL A 48 -0.96 -31.51 1.68
C VAL A 48 0.13 -31.85 2.70
N LEU A 49 0.33 -30.99 3.72
CA LEU A 49 1.26 -31.20 4.83
C LEU A 49 0.60 -31.85 6.05
N GLY A 50 -0.70 -32.16 5.97
CA GLY A 50 -1.52 -32.63 7.08
C GLY A 50 -2.45 -31.55 7.62
N ASP A 51 -3.08 -31.86 8.74
CA ASP A 51 -4.07 -30.99 9.39
C ASP A 51 -3.37 -29.85 10.12
N LEU A 52 -3.68 -28.61 9.74
CA LEU A 52 -3.14 -27.39 10.33
C LEU A 52 -4.22 -26.65 11.11
N THR A 53 -3.94 -26.35 12.37
CA THR A 53 -4.79 -25.47 13.20
C THR A 53 -4.25 -24.04 13.12
N VAL A 54 -5.09 -23.12 12.65
CA VAL A 54 -4.75 -21.70 12.45
C VAL A 54 -5.61 -20.86 13.38
N ASP A 55 -4.97 -20.03 14.22
CA ASP A 55 -5.67 -19.01 15.00
C ASP A 55 -6.26 -17.94 14.06
N ARG A 56 -7.53 -17.57 14.23
CA ARG A 56 -8.20 -16.57 13.38
C ARG A 56 -7.50 -15.21 13.40
N ARG A 57 -6.78 -14.85 14.46
CA ARG A 57 -5.97 -13.62 14.54
C ARG A 57 -4.82 -13.60 13.54
N LEU A 58 -4.39 -14.79 13.09
CA LEU A 58 -3.35 -14.94 12.09
C LEU A 58 -3.93 -14.97 10.67
N ILE A 59 -5.25 -14.95 10.51
CA ILE A 59 -5.91 -14.96 9.20
C ILE A 59 -6.14 -13.50 8.77
N GLN A 60 -5.58 -13.15 7.61
CA GLN A 60 -5.84 -11.88 6.96
C GLN A 60 -7.06 -11.97 6.04
N MET A 61 -7.17 -13.04 5.25
CA MET A 61 -8.32 -13.30 4.38
C MET A 61 -8.61 -14.80 4.31
N PHE A 62 -9.89 -15.14 4.22
CA PHE A 62 -10.39 -16.50 4.17
C PHE A 62 -11.42 -16.61 3.05
N GLU A 63 -11.09 -17.37 2.01
CA GLU A 63 -12.01 -17.69 0.91
C GLU A 63 -12.36 -19.17 1.00
N GLN A 64 -13.65 -19.47 1.03
CA GLN A 64 -14.19 -20.82 1.05
C GLN A 64 -15.14 -20.96 -0.14
N GLU A 65 -14.99 -22.03 -0.91
CA GLU A 65 -15.96 -22.39 -1.95
C GLU A 65 -17.25 -22.89 -1.28
N LYS A 66 -18.07 -21.97 -0.79
CA LYS A 66 -19.40 -22.32 -0.27
C LYS A 66 -20.31 -22.69 -1.44
N SER A 67 -20.83 -23.93 -1.40
CA SER A 67 -22.09 -24.27 -2.07
C SER A 67 -23.16 -23.26 -1.63
N ALA A 68 -23.76 -22.57 -2.61
CA ALA A 68 -24.57 -21.37 -2.46
C ALA A 68 -25.57 -21.41 -1.30
N ILE A 69 -25.23 -20.79 -0.17
CA ILE A 69 -26.18 -20.22 0.80
C ILE A 69 -25.57 -18.92 1.34
N GLU A 70 -26.23 -17.81 1.01
CA GLU A 70 -25.93 -16.44 1.41
C GLU A 70 -25.76 -16.31 2.93
N GLY A 71 -24.74 -15.58 3.35
CA GLY A 71 -24.47 -15.30 4.75
C GLY A 71 -23.87 -13.90 4.91
N THR A 72 -24.77 -12.93 5.11
CA THR A 72 -24.62 -11.65 5.81
C THR A 72 -23.22 -11.01 5.81
N ASP A 73 -23.02 -10.07 4.88
CA ASP A 73 -21.94 -9.09 4.94
C ASP A 73 -22.10 -8.23 6.20
N GLU A 74 -21.21 -8.41 7.18
CA GLU A 74 -20.89 -7.31 8.09
C GLU A 74 -20.31 -6.18 7.23
N ALA A 75 -20.89 -4.99 7.34
CA ALA A 75 -20.45 -3.78 6.66
C ALA A 75 -19.09 -3.32 7.22
N VAL A 76 -18.04 -4.06 6.89
CA VAL A 76 -16.67 -3.59 7.00
C VAL A 76 -16.51 -2.53 5.92
N LEU A 77 -16.10 -1.32 6.31
CA LEU A 77 -15.75 -0.25 5.39
C LEU A 77 -14.66 -0.76 4.42
N GLN A 78 -15.08 -1.21 3.23
CA GLN A 78 -14.18 -1.69 2.19
C GLN A 78 -13.40 -0.51 1.61
N VAL A 79 -12.09 -0.66 1.51
CA VAL A 79 -11.23 0.33 0.83
C VAL A 79 -11.40 0.14 -0.67
N GLU A 80 -12.13 1.03 -1.31
CA GLU A 80 -12.39 0.95 -2.75
C GLU A 80 -11.19 1.42 -3.59
N LEU A 81 -10.87 0.63 -4.62
CA LEU A 81 -9.90 1.02 -5.64
C LEU A 81 -10.51 2.04 -6.60
N SER A 82 -9.88 3.20 -6.72
CA SER A 82 -10.22 4.22 -7.70
C SER A 82 -10.17 3.69 -9.15
N ASP A 83 -10.95 4.31 -10.04
CA ASP A 83 -11.00 3.97 -11.46
C ASP A 83 -9.64 4.09 -12.17
N ALA A 84 -8.71 4.86 -11.60
CA ALA A 84 -7.33 4.96 -12.10
C ALA A 84 -6.53 3.65 -11.91
N PHE A 85 -6.95 2.76 -11.02
CA PHE A 85 -6.34 1.43 -10.85
C PHE A 85 -6.88 0.47 -11.92
N GLY A 86 -6.16 0.36 -13.03
CA GLY A 86 -6.55 -0.42 -14.18
C GLY A 86 -5.84 -1.78 -14.26
N LYS A 87 -5.90 -2.38 -15.45
CA LYS A 87 -5.29 -3.68 -15.74
C LYS A 87 -3.78 -3.68 -15.55
N MET A 88 -3.11 -2.59 -15.90
CA MET A 88 -1.65 -2.54 -15.84
C MET A 88 -1.18 -2.40 -14.38
N GLU A 89 -1.85 -1.55 -13.60
CA GLU A 89 -1.61 -1.41 -12.16
C GLU A 89 -1.86 -2.73 -11.42
N ASP A 90 -2.90 -3.47 -11.81
CA ASP A 90 -3.19 -4.81 -11.27
C ASP A 90 -2.09 -5.83 -11.60
N LEU A 91 -1.55 -5.80 -12.83
CA LEU A 91 -0.41 -6.64 -13.22
C LEU A 91 0.86 -6.28 -12.44
N VAL A 92 1.12 -4.98 -12.24
CA VAL A 92 2.25 -4.54 -11.41
C VAL A 92 2.05 -4.98 -9.96
N ALA A 93 0.85 -4.85 -9.40
CA ALA A 93 0.54 -5.33 -8.06
C ALA A 93 0.83 -6.82 -7.92
N HIS A 94 0.33 -7.65 -8.84
CA HIS A 94 0.64 -9.09 -8.85
C HIS A 94 2.16 -9.35 -8.86
N ALA A 95 2.93 -8.67 -9.73
CA ALA A 95 4.38 -8.87 -9.83
C ALA A 95 5.14 -8.39 -8.57
N LEU A 96 4.72 -7.30 -7.95
CA LEU A 96 5.32 -6.79 -6.72
C LEU A 96 4.98 -7.67 -5.52
N ILE A 97 3.74 -8.14 -5.40
CA ILE A 97 3.34 -9.11 -4.37
C ILE A 97 4.15 -10.41 -4.53
N ALA A 98 4.31 -10.91 -5.76
CA ALA A 98 5.13 -12.10 -6.02
C ALA A 98 6.59 -11.91 -5.59
N THR A 99 7.14 -10.71 -5.79
CA THR A 99 8.50 -10.37 -5.34
C THR A 99 8.63 -10.37 -3.81
N VAL A 100 7.57 -10.01 -3.08
CA VAL A 100 7.62 -9.79 -1.63
C VAL A 100 7.23 -11.05 -0.85
N SER A 101 6.17 -11.74 -1.27
CA SER A 101 5.55 -12.85 -0.52
C SER A 101 5.40 -14.13 -1.34
N GLY A 102 5.90 -14.15 -2.58
CA GLY A 102 5.92 -15.34 -3.42
C GLY A 102 4.70 -15.54 -4.31
N ALA A 103 4.78 -16.56 -5.16
CA ALA A 103 3.82 -16.79 -6.24
C ALA A 103 2.41 -17.14 -5.74
N ASP A 104 2.27 -17.86 -4.63
CA ASP A 104 0.97 -18.25 -4.10
C ASP A 104 0.17 -17.05 -3.60
N THR A 105 0.80 -16.13 -2.87
CA THR A 105 0.17 -14.87 -2.43
C THR A 105 -0.24 -14.00 -3.61
N ALA A 106 0.60 -13.95 -4.64
CA ALA A 106 0.29 -13.21 -5.86
C ALA A 106 -0.87 -13.85 -6.64
N ALA A 107 -0.96 -15.18 -6.67
CA ALA A 107 -2.06 -15.91 -7.27
C ALA A 107 -3.36 -15.71 -6.47
N PHE A 108 -3.30 -15.72 -5.14
CA PHE A 108 -4.42 -15.38 -4.26
C PHE A 108 -4.94 -13.98 -4.58
N TYR A 109 -4.07 -12.96 -4.58
CA TYR A 109 -4.44 -11.59 -4.96
C TYR A 109 -5.11 -11.53 -6.34
N ARG A 110 -4.59 -12.26 -7.32
CA ARG A 110 -5.11 -12.26 -8.69
C ARG A 110 -6.53 -12.81 -8.78
N ALA A 111 -6.86 -13.78 -7.94
CA ALA A 111 -8.18 -14.42 -7.87
C ALA A 111 -9.24 -13.54 -7.17
N LEU A 112 -8.83 -12.51 -6.42
CA LEU A 112 -9.75 -11.62 -5.72
C LEU A 112 -10.59 -10.78 -6.69
N ASP A 113 -11.85 -10.57 -6.32
CA ASP A 113 -12.68 -9.54 -6.90
C ASP A 113 -12.11 -8.15 -6.64
N ARG A 114 -12.44 -7.20 -7.53
CA ARG A 114 -11.95 -5.83 -7.44
C ARG A 114 -12.27 -5.17 -6.09
N SER A 115 -13.45 -5.44 -5.52
CA SER A 115 -13.87 -4.93 -4.21
C SER A 115 -12.91 -5.34 -3.09
N LYS A 116 -12.46 -6.60 -3.10
CA LYS A 116 -11.54 -7.15 -2.10
C LYS A 116 -10.07 -6.76 -2.32
N LYS A 117 -9.69 -6.41 -3.55
CA LYS A 117 -8.29 -6.06 -3.89
C LYS A 117 -7.80 -4.80 -3.19
N GLY A 118 -8.66 -3.80 -2.96
CA GLY A 118 -8.26 -2.58 -2.27
C GLY A 118 -7.87 -2.82 -0.81
N ASP A 119 -8.70 -3.57 -0.09
CA ASP A 119 -8.41 -4.01 1.28
C ASP A 119 -7.15 -4.86 1.36
N PHE A 120 -7.00 -5.82 0.44
CA PHE A 120 -5.79 -6.63 0.35
C PHE A 120 -4.56 -5.73 0.20
N LEU A 121 -4.56 -4.81 -0.76
CA LEU A 121 -3.40 -3.94 -1.03
C LEU A 121 -3.10 -3.02 0.14
N ALA A 122 -4.12 -2.44 0.76
CA ALA A 122 -3.95 -1.58 1.92
C ALA A 122 -3.25 -2.33 3.06
N GLN A 123 -3.77 -3.49 3.45
CA GLN A 123 -3.23 -4.29 4.55
C GLN A 123 -1.85 -4.89 4.22
N PHE A 124 -1.71 -5.45 3.01
CA PHE A 124 -0.46 -6.05 2.54
C PHE A 124 0.67 -5.02 2.56
N TRP A 125 0.48 -3.85 1.94
CA TRP A 125 1.54 -2.85 1.88
C TRP A 125 1.75 -2.12 3.20
N GLN A 126 0.72 -1.95 4.04
CA GLN A 126 0.92 -1.45 5.40
C GLN A 126 1.89 -2.32 6.21
N ARG A 127 1.85 -3.65 6.01
CA ARG A 127 2.68 -4.58 6.76
C ARG A 127 4.06 -4.79 6.12
N HIS A 128 4.12 -4.90 4.80
CA HIS A 128 5.36 -5.21 4.10
C HIS A 128 6.19 -3.97 3.74
N ASN A 129 5.56 -2.87 3.35
CA ASN A 129 6.25 -1.61 3.07
C ASN A 129 5.32 -0.38 3.09
N PRO A 130 5.18 0.32 4.24
CA PRO A 130 4.30 1.48 4.38
C PRO A 130 4.60 2.64 3.42
N MET A 131 5.83 2.74 2.87
CA MET A 131 6.16 3.76 1.88
C MET A 131 5.58 3.43 0.50
N VAL A 132 5.58 2.15 0.11
CA VAL A 132 4.91 1.70 -1.12
C VAL A 132 3.40 1.89 -0.99
N LEU A 133 2.82 1.61 0.18
CA LEU A 133 1.43 1.97 0.47
C LEU A 133 1.24 3.47 0.31
N LYS A 134 1.94 4.29 1.10
CA LYS A 134 1.75 5.75 1.13
C LYS A 134 1.90 6.40 -0.25
N TYR A 135 2.99 6.12 -0.96
CA TYR A 135 3.34 6.88 -2.15
C TYR A 135 2.75 6.31 -3.45
N TYR A 136 2.51 5.00 -3.54
CA TYR A 136 1.98 4.37 -4.75
C TYR A 136 0.52 3.96 -4.59
N TYR A 137 0.22 3.01 -3.70
CA TYR A 137 -1.15 2.50 -3.57
C TYR A 137 -2.12 3.47 -2.92
N GLY A 138 -1.65 4.38 -2.07
CA GLY A 138 -2.44 5.41 -1.43
C GLY A 138 -3.13 6.31 -2.46
N TYR A 139 -2.46 6.58 -3.59
CA TYR A 139 -3.09 7.27 -4.71
C TYR A 139 -4.32 6.53 -5.24
N TYR A 140 -4.20 5.21 -5.42
CA TYR A 140 -5.27 4.37 -5.94
C TYR A 140 -6.37 4.06 -4.93
N LEU A 141 -6.08 4.16 -3.63
CA LEU A 141 -7.00 3.92 -2.52
C LEU A 141 -7.64 5.22 -2.00
N GLY A 142 -7.52 6.33 -2.73
CA GLY A 142 -8.07 7.64 -2.32
C GLY A 142 -7.31 8.34 -1.19
N GLN A 143 -6.28 7.70 -0.62
CA GLN A 143 -5.34 8.26 0.35
C GLN A 143 -4.30 9.14 -0.35
N ARG A 144 -4.78 10.20 -1.00
CA ARG A 144 -3.97 11.21 -1.68
C ARG A 144 -3.35 12.18 -0.66
N HIS A 145 -2.64 13.18 -1.16
CA HIS A 145 -2.20 14.34 -0.37
C HIS A 145 -1.07 14.10 0.64
N TYR A 146 -0.19 13.14 0.36
CA TYR A 146 0.99 12.84 1.17
C TYR A 146 2.16 13.83 0.95
N THR A 147 3.12 13.82 1.87
CA THR A 147 4.41 14.54 1.74
C THR A 147 5.53 13.70 2.36
N VAL A 148 6.78 14.13 2.22
CA VAL A 148 7.96 13.50 2.85
C VAL A 148 7.90 13.54 4.38
N SER A 149 8.68 12.70 5.04
CA SER A 149 8.86 12.74 6.51
C SER A 149 9.41 14.09 6.99
N ASP A 150 9.11 14.47 8.24
CA ASP A 150 9.65 15.70 8.85
C ASP A 150 11.19 15.71 8.89
N ALA A 151 11.79 14.54 9.06
CA ALA A 151 13.24 14.36 8.99
C ALA A 151 13.84 14.88 7.68
N TYR A 152 13.08 14.91 6.57
CA TYR A 152 13.51 15.55 5.33
C TYR A 152 13.86 17.02 5.52
N PHE A 153 13.02 17.79 6.22
CA PHE A 153 13.21 19.23 6.43
C PHE A 153 14.30 19.54 7.45
N GLU A 154 14.59 18.61 8.36
CA GLU A 154 15.62 18.81 9.38
C GLU A 154 17.04 18.56 8.86
N ARG A 155 17.18 17.79 7.77
CA ARG A 155 18.46 17.56 7.09
C ARG A 155 18.97 18.84 6.42
N GLY A 156 20.27 19.07 6.53
CA GLY A 156 20.95 20.14 5.79
C GLY A 156 20.60 21.56 6.23
N ASN A 157 20.13 21.75 7.48
CA ASN A 157 19.73 23.06 8.01
C ASN A 157 18.70 23.81 7.15
N LEU A 158 17.77 23.07 6.51
CA LEU A 158 16.80 23.65 5.59
C LEU A 158 15.85 24.64 6.27
N ILE A 159 15.50 24.36 7.53
CA ILE A 159 14.64 25.21 8.36
C ILE A 159 15.33 25.65 9.65
N PRO A 160 14.91 26.78 10.26
CA PRO A 160 15.47 27.25 11.53
C PRO A 160 15.29 26.22 12.65
N LYS A 161 16.27 26.15 13.57
CA LYS A 161 16.30 25.16 14.66
C LYS A 161 15.04 25.15 15.54
N LEU A 162 14.39 26.30 15.73
CA LEU A 162 13.17 26.42 16.54
C LEU A 162 11.98 25.62 15.98
N TYR A 163 11.95 25.36 14.66
CA TYR A 163 10.85 24.67 13.99
C TYR A 163 11.13 23.17 13.78
N ARG A 164 12.20 22.63 14.35
CA ARG A 164 12.54 21.21 14.24
C ARG A 164 11.74 20.39 15.26
N THR A 165 11.13 19.30 14.81
CA THR A 165 10.37 18.34 15.61
C THR A 165 11.25 17.21 16.15
N ARG A 166 12.50 17.11 15.68
CA ARG A 166 13.44 16.00 15.94
C ARG A 166 12.90 14.67 15.42
N ALA A 167 12.20 14.72 14.30
CA ALA A 167 11.66 13.52 13.69
C ALA A 167 12.77 12.55 13.24
N ASP A 168 12.57 11.28 13.56
CA ASP A 168 13.46 10.22 13.10
C ASP A 168 13.36 10.05 11.58
N ALA A 169 14.51 9.85 10.94
CA ALA A 169 14.53 9.48 9.54
C ALA A 169 13.85 8.10 9.36
N PRO A 170 13.14 7.89 8.24
CA PRO A 170 12.61 6.57 7.92
C PRO A 170 13.70 5.49 7.96
N ASP A 171 13.32 4.29 8.39
CA ASP A 171 14.25 3.15 8.44
C ASP A 171 14.92 2.93 7.08
N LYS A 172 16.26 2.90 7.08
CA LYS A 172 17.05 2.84 5.83
C LYS A 172 16.75 1.56 5.04
N SER A 173 16.55 0.43 5.72
CA SER A 173 16.23 -0.85 5.07
C SER A 173 14.86 -0.79 4.41
N MET A 174 13.86 -0.22 5.09
CA MET A 174 12.50 -0.02 4.59
C MET A 174 12.49 0.90 3.35
N THR A 175 13.20 2.03 3.42
CA THR A 175 13.31 2.99 2.30
C THR A 175 14.05 2.38 1.11
N GLU A 176 15.09 1.59 1.35
CA GLU A 176 15.82 0.87 0.31
C GLU A 176 14.96 -0.22 -0.35
N LYS A 177 14.17 -0.97 0.42
CA LYS A 177 13.18 -1.92 -0.15
C LYS A 177 12.12 -1.19 -0.98
N ALA A 178 11.59 -0.06 -0.48
CA ALA A 178 10.60 0.73 -1.20
C ALA A 178 11.17 1.24 -2.54
N HIS A 179 12.41 1.72 -2.52
CA HIS A 179 13.11 2.17 -3.72
C HIS A 179 13.16 1.07 -4.79
N ARG A 180 13.61 -0.15 -4.43
CA ARG A 180 13.68 -1.26 -5.38
C ARG A 180 12.32 -1.70 -5.92
N LEU A 181 11.28 -1.72 -5.07
CA LEU A 181 9.93 -2.09 -5.49
C LEU A 181 9.34 -1.08 -6.47
N LEU A 182 9.49 0.22 -6.19
CA LEU A 182 8.98 1.28 -7.07
C LEU A 182 9.82 1.43 -8.34
N ASP A 183 11.12 1.14 -8.29
CA ASP A 183 11.96 1.06 -9.48
C ASP A 183 11.48 -0.07 -10.41
N LYS A 184 11.17 -1.25 -9.87
CA LYS A 184 10.51 -2.33 -10.62
C LYS A 184 9.17 -1.91 -11.21
N ALA A 185 8.34 -1.16 -10.47
CA ALA A 185 7.08 -0.64 -10.97
C ALA A 185 7.28 0.31 -12.17
N VAL A 186 8.25 1.22 -12.08
CA VAL A 186 8.62 2.14 -13.17
C VAL A 186 9.20 1.39 -14.38
N ILE A 187 10.01 0.35 -14.17
CA ILE A 187 10.53 -0.49 -15.26
C ILE A 187 9.39 -1.22 -15.97
N ALA A 188 8.45 -1.80 -15.21
CA ALA A 188 7.29 -2.49 -15.76
C ALA A 188 6.35 -1.52 -16.51
N GLN A 189 6.20 -0.29 -16.01
CA GLN A 189 5.36 0.74 -16.61
C GLN A 189 6.06 2.11 -16.67
N PRO A 190 6.93 2.36 -17.67
CA PRO A 190 7.72 3.60 -17.73
C PRO A 190 6.90 4.88 -17.96
N LYS A 191 5.61 4.74 -18.29
CA LYS A 191 4.67 5.85 -18.50
C LYS A 191 3.72 6.06 -17.32
N ASP A 192 3.76 5.21 -16.29
CA ASP A 192 2.95 5.38 -15.09
C ASP A 192 3.46 6.59 -14.29
N LYS A 193 2.67 7.66 -14.33
CA LYS A 193 2.96 8.90 -13.61
C LYS A 193 3.00 8.69 -12.10
N VAL A 194 2.16 7.81 -11.57
CA VAL A 194 2.03 7.54 -10.13
C VAL A 194 3.26 6.78 -9.67
N ALA A 195 3.71 5.75 -10.40
CA ALA A 195 4.95 5.04 -10.09
C ALA A 195 6.18 5.97 -10.14
N LEU A 196 6.29 6.81 -11.18
CA LEU A 196 7.36 7.82 -11.29
C LEU A 196 7.37 8.78 -10.10
N CYS A 197 6.19 9.29 -9.71
CA CYS A 197 6.04 10.19 -8.58
C CYS A 197 6.36 9.49 -7.25
N ALA A 198 5.89 8.26 -7.06
CA ALA A 198 6.15 7.48 -5.86
C ALA A 198 7.65 7.20 -5.67
N LEU A 199 8.33 6.78 -6.74
CA LEU A 199 9.78 6.57 -6.74
C LEU A 199 10.53 7.87 -6.41
N ALA A 200 10.07 9.00 -6.94
CA ALA A 200 10.66 10.30 -6.66
C ALA A 200 10.51 10.72 -5.18
N TYR A 201 9.36 10.46 -4.55
CA TYR A 201 9.20 10.70 -3.11
C TYR A 201 10.15 9.82 -2.28
N VAL A 202 10.30 8.53 -2.61
CA VAL A 202 11.28 7.67 -1.94
C VAL A 202 12.71 8.16 -2.15
N LYS A 203 13.03 8.73 -3.33
CA LYS A 203 14.32 9.37 -3.59
C LYS A 203 14.55 10.60 -2.71
N LEU A 204 13.53 11.43 -2.48
CA LEU A 204 13.61 12.54 -1.51
C LEU A 204 13.89 12.06 -0.09
N GLU A 205 13.22 10.99 0.36
CA GLU A 205 13.46 10.41 1.69
C GLU A 205 14.91 9.97 1.88
N ARG A 206 15.57 9.55 0.79
CA ARG A 206 16.98 9.16 0.72
C ARG A 206 17.94 10.32 0.46
N ASP A 207 17.46 11.55 0.37
CA ASP A 207 18.25 12.74 0.02
C ASP A 207 18.84 12.74 -1.40
N ASP A 208 18.32 11.90 -2.31
CA ASP A 208 18.70 11.87 -3.74
C ASP A 208 17.84 12.89 -4.52
N VAL A 209 18.12 14.17 -4.27
CA VAL A 209 17.25 15.30 -4.64
C VAL A 209 17.20 15.53 -6.15
N GLU A 210 18.34 15.46 -6.84
CA GLU A 210 18.44 15.65 -8.29
C GLU A 210 17.70 14.55 -9.05
N ALA A 211 17.85 13.28 -8.64
CA ALA A 211 17.12 12.18 -9.25
C ALA A 211 15.61 12.29 -9.01
N ALA A 212 15.20 12.70 -7.80
CA ALA A 212 13.81 12.95 -7.49
C ALA A 212 13.20 14.04 -8.38
N GLU A 213 13.88 15.18 -8.55
CA GLU A 213 13.43 16.27 -9.42
C GLU A 213 13.18 15.80 -10.85
N SER A 214 14.12 15.03 -11.41
CA SER A 214 14.03 14.46 -12.76
C SER A 214 12.82 13.53 -12.91
N LEU A 215 12.57 12.67 -11.92
CA LEU A 215 11.43 11.75 -11.93
C LEU A 215 10.09 12.48 -11.81
N PHE A 216 9.98 13.49 -10.93
CA PHE A 216 8.77 14.29 -10.87
C PHE A 216 8.52 15.08 -12.16
N LEU A 217 9.58 15.59 -12.80
CA LEU A 217 9.46 16.24 -14.11
C LEU A 217 8.92 15.24 -15.16
N LYS A 218 9.42 14.00 -15.18
CA LYS A 218 8.88 12.94 -16.05
C LYS A 218 7.41 12.65 -15.75
N ALA A 219 7.01 12.58 -14.47
CA ALA A 219 5.61 12.40 -14.08
C ALA A 219 4.72 13.55 -14.60
N LEU A 220 5.18 14.79 -14.48
CA LEU A 220 4.47 15.98 -15.00
C LEU A 220 4.44 16.05 -16.53
N GLN A 221 5.41 15.46 -17.23
CA GLN A 221 5.36 15.31 -18.69
C GLN A 221 4.25 14.32 -19.11
N LYS A 222 3.88 13.36 -18.26
CA LYS A 222 2.74 12.46 -18.49
C LYS A 222 1.41 13.12 -18.13
N ASP A 223 1.40 13.90 -17.05
CA ASP A 223 0.24 14.66 -16.63
C ASP A 223 0.64 15.98 -15.97
N ARG A 224 0.43 17.08 -16.71
CA ARG A 224 0.80 18.43 -16.25
C ARG A 224 -0.02 18.90 -15.05
N LYS A 225 -1.18 18.29 -14.79
CA LYS A 225 -2.07 18.62 -13.67
C LYS A 225 -1.82 17.71 -12.46
N PHE A 226 -0.83 16.82 -12.51
CA PHE A 226 -0.55 15.92 -11.40
C PHE A 226 0.03 16.68 -10.19
N VAL A 227 -0.83 16.97 -9.22
CA VAL A 227 -0.54 17.91 -8.12
C VAL A 227 0.53 17.35 -7.18
N GLU A 228 0.51 16.05 -6.92
CA GLU A 228 1.49 15.36 -6.08
C GLU A 228 2.91 15.45 -6.63
N ALA A 229 3.08 15.34 -7.95
CA ALA A 229 4.38 15.51 -8.59
C ALA A 229 4.84 16.98 -8.57
N ARG A 230 3.91 17.93 -8.68
CA ARG A 230 4.23 19.37 -8.57
C ARG A 230 4.67 19.74 -7.14
N ASN A 231 3.97 19.24 -6.13
CA ASN A 231 4.39 19.37 -4.72
C ASN A 231 5.77 18.73 -4.49
N GLY A 232 5.99 17.52 -5.03
CA GLY A 232 7.26 16.82 -4.96
C GLY A 232 8.43 17.61 -5.57
N ARG A 233 8.21 18.28 -6.71
CA ARG A 233 9.23 19.18 -7.28
C ARG A 233 9.50 20.40 -6.42
N ALA A 234 8.48 20.95 -5.77
CA ALA A 234 8.70 22.05 -4.82
C ALA A 234 9.64 21.61 -3.70
N LEU A 235 9.43 20.41 -3.13
CA LEU A 235 10.34 19.83 -2.14
C LEU A 235 11.76 19.67 -2.71
N ALA A 236 11.91 19.08 -3.90
CA ALA A 236 13.23 18.91 -4.51
C ALA A 236 13.96 20.26 -4.72
N PHE A 237 13.27 21.25 -5.30
CA PHE A 237 13.84 22.59 -5.49
C PHE A 237 14.15 23.31 -4.18
N LEU A 238 13.51 22.95 -3.06
CA LEU A 238 13.78 23.55 -1.77
C LEU A 238 15.22 23.25 -1.31
N LYS A 239 15.71 22.02 -1.59
CA LYS A 239 17.08 21.58 -1.27
C LYS A 239 18.12 21.90 -2.35
N LEU A 240 17.70 22.17 -3.59
CA LEU A 240 18.64 22.54 -4.65
C LEU A 240 19.20 23.96 -4.44
N PRO A 241 20.53 24.17 -4.57
CA PRO A 241 21.16 25.48 -4.38
C PRO A 241 20.54 26.58 -5.26
N GLY A 242 20.18 27.71 -4.64
CA GLY A 242 19.63 28.87 -5.36
C GLY A 242 18.27 28.63 -6.02
N ARG A 243 17.47 27.68 -5.54
CA ARG A 243 16.16 27.35 -6.12
C ARG A 243 14.95 27.55 -5.20
N LYS A 244 15.14 28.11 -3.99
CA LYS A 244 14.08 28.35 -3.00
C LYS A 244 12.89 29.17 -3.53
N ASN A 245 13.12 30.18 -4.37
CA ASN A 245 12.03 30.95 -4.98
C ASN A 245 11.19 30.09 -5.94
N LYS A 246 11.85 29.20 -6.70
CA LYS A 246 11.16 28.26 -7.59
C LYS A 246 10.38 27.20 -6.79
N ALA A 247 10.94 26.74 -5.67
CA ALA A 247 10.24 25.88 -4.71
C ALA A 247 8.95 26.55 -4.20
N MET A 248 9.03 27.81 -3.77
CA MET A 248 7.86 28.58 -3.32
C MET A 248 6.78 28.68 -4.40
N ASN A 249 7.16 29.03 -5.63
CA ASN A 249 6.20 29.17 -6.74
C ASN A 249 5.49 27.85 -7.03
N LEU A 250 6.22 26.73 -7.08
CA LEU A 250 5.63 25.41 -7.32
C LEU A 250 4.73 24.95 -6.17
N ALA A 251 5.09 25.25 -4.92
CA ALA A 251 4.24 24.97 -3.77
C ALA A 251 2.94 25.79 -3.81
N HIS A 252 3.03 27.06 -4.22
CA HIS A 252 1.86 27.91 -4.45
C HIS A 252 0.97 27.37 -5.57
N GLU A 253 1.54 26.97 -6.71
CA GLU A 253 0.81 26.33 -7.80
C GLU A 253 0.13 25.02 -7.37
N ALA A 254 0.79 24.19 -6.55
CA ALA A 254 0.20 22.95 -6.04
C ALA A 254 -1.04 23.22 -5.18
N VAL A 255 -0.95 24.18 -4.25
CA VAL A 255 -2.08 24.63 -3.42
C VAL A 255 -3.20 25.28 -4.26
N ALA A 256 -2.84 25.96 -5.35
CA ALA A 256 -3.83 26.56 -6.25
C ALA A 256 -4.60 25.51 -7.05
N LEU A 257 -3.95 24.41 -7.45
CA LEU A 257 -4.57 23.28 -8.13
C LEU A 257 -5.44 22.44 -7.20
N ASP A 258 -5.01 22.31 -5.95
CA ASP A 258 -5.72 21.57 -4.91
C ASP A 258 -5.57 22.26 -3.56
N ARG A 259 -6.64 22.90 -3.10
CA ARG A 259 -6.66 23.67 -1.85
C ARG A 259 -6.74 22.78 -0.61
N GLU A 260 -7.16 21.53 -0.75
CA GLU A 260 -7.34 20.58 0.35
C GLU A 260 -6.11 19.67 0.51
N TYR A 261 -5.13 19.78 -0.40
CA TYR A 261 -3.86 19.08 -0.29
C TYR A 261 -3.02 19.60 0.88
N VAL A 262 -3.23 19.00 2.05
CA VAL A 262 -2.50 19.27 3.30
C VAL A 262 -0.99 19.20 3.12
N GLY A 263 -0.48 18.17 2.44
CA GLY A 263 0.96 18.07 2.13
C GLY A 263 1.50 19.25 1.30
N ALA A 264 0.73 19.83 0.37
CA ALA A 264 1.16 21.02 -0.39
C ALA A 264 1.12 22.30 0.46
N LEU A 265 0.13 22.45 1.33
CA LEU A 265 0.07 23.53 2.32
C LEU A 265 1.29 23.46 3.26
N TYR A 266 1.62 22.26 3.74
CA TYR A 266 2.79 22.02 4.57
C TYR A 266 4.11 22.35 3.85
N THR A 267 4.29 21.86 2.61
CA THR A 267 5.46 22.21 1.78
C THR A 267 5.58 23.72 1.59
N ARG A 268 4.47 24.42 1.34
CA ARG A 268 4.48 25.88 1.20
C ARG A 268 4.94 26.57 2.49
N ALA A 269 4.46 26.12 3.65
CA ALA A 269 4.92 26.64 4.94
C ALA A 269 6.42 26.41 5.15
N MET A 270 6.92 25.21 4.82
CA MET A 270 8.35 24.88 4.89
C MET A 270 9.18 25.74 3.92
N CYS A 271 8.68 26.01 2.72
CA CYS A 271 9.31 26.96 1.79
C CYS A 271 9.41 28.38 2.38
N HIS A 272 8.42 28.84 3.16
CA HIS A 272 8.48 30.13 3.84
C HIS A 272 9.57 30.12 4.92
N LEU A 273 9.58 29.11 5.78
CA LEU A 273 10.58 28.98 6.84
C LEU A 273 12.01 28.90 6.29
N ALA A 274 12.22 28.13 5.23
CA ALA A 274 13.52 27.98 4.60
C ALA A 274 14.05 29.28 3.96
N ARG A 275 13.17 30.19 3.55
CA ARG A 275 13.56 31.53 3.06
C ARG A 275 13.88 32.46 4.21
N VAL A 276 13.01 32.53 5.23
CA VAL A 276 13.21 33.37 6.43
C VAL A 276 14.49 32.99 7.18
N GLY A 277 14.82 31.69 7.24
CA GLY A 277 15.99 31.16 7.95
C GLY A 277 17.35 31.47 7.30
N THR A 278 17.41 31.93 6.05
CA THR A 278 18.66 32.35 5.40
C THR A 278 18.82 33.86 5.27
N ASP A 279 17.76 34.63 5.48
CA ASP A 279 17.75 36.08 5.21
C ASP A 279 17.86 36.92 6.50
N ARG A 280 18.03 36.29 7.67
CA ARG A 280 18.10 36.94 9.00
C ARG A 280 19.34 36.60 9.83
N VAL A 281 20.35 36.02 9.20
CA VAL A 281 21.65 35.79 9.85
C VAL A 281 22.68 36.56 9.05
N ASP A 282 22.68 37.87 9.25
CA ASP A 282 23.82 38.79 9.15
C ASP A 282 23.48 40.04 9.99
#